data_AF-A0A2S6TZS2-F1
#
_entry.id   AF-A0A2S6TZS2-F1
#
_cell.length_a   1.000
_cell.length_b   1.000
_cell.length_c   1.000
_cell.angle_alpha   90.00
_cell.angle_beta   90.00
_cell.angle_gamma   90.00
#
_symmetry.space_group_name_H-M   'P 1'
#
loop_
_entity.id
_entity.type
_entity.pdbx_description
1 polymer ?
#
loop_
_entity_poly.entity_id
_entity_poly.type
_entity_poly.pdbx_seq_one_letter_code
_entity_poly.pdbx_strand_id
1 'polypeptide(L)'
;MHPDFLSPKNPKTLIIYGVSKSPSTFEKEWMSEENHTQERLGTNSVSLSPSSPSLRLNSKGWINISTQTLSELKSTDDLFENCKSRLLQNIDKFSISLNKFVSVYMNLILKLIEKNKLEIKKWIPEKEVYTYKDFIFSAYLPLLNPRILLPPSYDRRNAETPYFAHLDIVFWIDEELVCVNIGSKTSGIKSRRKAIEFLTTNYPKIRMINIEAQELTLDKFPITKFPTSFGKFWETISTPMGPDARDFIIL
;
A
#
# COMPACT_ATOMS: atom_id res chain seq x y z
N MET A 1 -8.57 -13.59 -19.37
CA MET A 1 -9.32 -12.31 -19.33
C MET A 1 -8.65 -11.45 -18.28
N HIS A 2 -8.19 -10.23 -18.61
CA HIS A 2 -7.51 -9.37 -17.64
C HIS A 2 -8.44 -9.06 -16.45
N PRO A 3 -7.90 -8.95 -15.22
CA PRO A 3 -8.68 -8.50 -14.08
C PRO A 3 -9.22 -7.09 -14.37
N ASP A 4 -10.53 -6.94 -14.19
CA ASP A 4 -11.27 -5.72 -14.47
C ASP A 4 -12.04 -5.32 -13.21
N PHE A 5 -11.62 -4.22 -12.58
CA PHE A 5 -12.30 -3.72 -11.38
C PHE A 5 -13.68 -3.13 -11.67
N LEU A 6 -14.00 -2.86 -12.94
CA LEU A 6 -15.34 -2.48 -13.39
C LEU A 6 -16.23 -3.69 -13.66
N SER A 7 -15.68 -4.91 -13.62
CA SER A 7 -16.46 -6.13 -13.82
C SER A 7 -17.55 -6.27 -12.75
N PRO A 8 -18.84 -6.35 -13.14
CA PRO A 8 -19.91 -6.57 -12.18
C PRO A 8 -19.85 -7.95 -11.52
N LYS A 9 -19.19 -8.93 -12.16
CA LYS A 9 -19.15 -10.33 -11.72
C LYS A 9 -17.93 -10.64 -10.87
N ASN A 10 -16.80 -9.97 -11.13
CA ASN A 10 -15.55 -10.21 -10.43
C ASN A 10 -14.67 -8.94 -10.45
N PRO A 11 -15.04 -7.90 -9.68
CA PRO A 11 -14.31 -6.64 -9.65
C PRO A 11 -12.94 -6.89 -8.99
N LYS A 12 -11.89 -6.99 -9.81
CA LYS A 12 -10.52 -7.22 -9.34
C LYS A 12 -9.55 -6.33 -10.11
N THR A 13 -8.57 -5.75 -9.42
CA THR A 13 -7.49 -4.97 -10.06
C THR A 13 -6.14 -5.55 -9.69
N LEU A 14 -5.19 -5.49 -10.63
CA LEU A 14 -3.77 -5.73 -10.37
C LEU A 14 -3.08 -4.40 -10.14
N ILE A 15 -2.27 -4.31 -9.08
CA ILE A 15 -1.40 -3.18 -8.79
C ILE A 15 0.02 -3.70 -8.71
N ILE A 16 0.90 -3.18 -9.57
CA ILE A 16 2.35 -3.44 -9.52
C ILE A 16 2.99 -2.24 -8.83
N TYR A 17 3.89 -2.46 -7.87
CA TYR A 17 4.48 -1.39 -7.09
C TYR A 17 5.97 -1.62 -6.79
N GLY A 18 6.64 -0.54 -6.37
CA GLY A 18 8.08 -0.47 -6.14
C GLY A 18 8.90 -0.40 -7.42
N VAL A 19 10.21 -0.64 -7.29
CA VAL A 19 11.16 -0.70 -8.41
C VAL A 19 11.05 -2.07 -9.08
N SER A 20 10.03 -2.27 -9.93
CA SER A 20 9.82 -3.55 -10.65
C SER A 20 10.44 -3.56 -12.06
N LYS A 21 10.56 -4.78 -12.61
CA LYS A 21 10.67 -5.07 -14.05
C LYS A 21 9.51 -4.45 -14.84
N SER A 22 9.59 -4.48 -16.17
CA SER A 22 8.56 -3.88 -17.04
C SER A 22 7.15 -4.37 -16.64
N PRO A 23 6.15 -3.48 -16.48
CA PRO A 23 4.80 -3.84 -16.02
C PRO A 23 4.13 -4.92 -16.88
N SER A 24 4.42 -4.92 -18.18
CA SER A 24 3.92 -5.91 -19.14
C SER A 24 4.53 -7.30 -18.94
N THR A 25 5.77 -7.40 -18.44
CA THR A 25 6.38 -8.70 -18.10
C THR A 25 5.67 -9.32 -16.89
N PHE A 26 5.44 -8.50 -15.87
CA PHE A 26 4.80 -8.95 -14.63
C PHE A 26 3.34 -9.35 -14.87
N GLU A 27 2.64 -8.61 -15.73
CA GLU A 27 1.28 -8.95 -16.15
C GLU A 27 1.23 -10.32 -16.84
N LYS A 28 2.15 -10.61 -17.76
CA LYS A 28 2.23 -11.95 -18.40
C LYS A 28 2.52 -13.08 -17.41
N GLU A 29 3.48 -12.86 -16.51
CA GLU A 29 3.80 -13.82 -15.45
C GLU A 29 2.57 -14.08 -14.57
N TRP A 30 1.91 -13.01 -14.12
CA TRP A 30 0.68 -13.11 -13.33
C TRP A 30 -0.42 -13.85 -14.09
N MET A 31 -0.67 -13.51 -15.35
CA MET A 31 -1.70 -14.12 -16.21
C MET A 31 -1.42 -15.59 -16.55
N SER A 32 -0.19 -16.06 -16.34
CA SER A 32 0.18 -17.47 -16.53
C SER A 32 -0.04 -18.35 -15.30
N GLU A 33 -0.25 -17.76 -14.12
CA GLU A 33 -0.56 -18.52 -12.89
C GLU A 33 -2.01 -19.03 -12.93
N GLU A 34 -2.21 -20.35 -12.86
CA GLU A 34 -3.54 -21.01 -13.00
C GLU A 34 -4.60 -20.55 -11.96
N ASN A 35 -4.19 -19.87 -10.88
CA ASN A 35 -5.05 -19.44 -9.78
C ASN A 35 -5.11 -17.92 -9.61
N HIS A 36 -5.64 -17.19 -10.58
CA HIS A 36 -5.97 -15.75 -10.41
C HIS A 36 -7.09 -15.49 -9.40
N THR A 37 -7.62 -16.50 -8.72
CA THR A 37 -8.74 -16.41 -7.79
C THR A 37 -8.33 -15.87 -6.43
N GLN A 38 -7.09 -16.08 -6.00
CA GLN A 38 -6.65 -15.64 -4.67
C GLN A 38 -6.19 -14.18 -4.67
N GLU A 39 -6.59 -13.45 -3.64
CA GLU A 39 -6.02 -12.15 -3.29
C GLU A 39 -4.61 -12.41 -2.78
N ARG A 40 -3.61 -11.88 -3.46
CA ARG A 40 -2.21 -12.14 -3.13
C ARG A 40 -1.47 -10.82 -3.08
N LEU A 41 -0.99 -10.47 -1.88
CA LEU A 41 0.02 -9.46 -1.67
C LEU A 41 1.39 -10.13 -1.81
N GLY A 42 2.15 -9.75 -2.82
CA GLY A 42 3.55 -10.13 -2.98
C GLY A 42 4.46 -8.94 -2.76
N THR A 43 5.77 -9.08 -2.94
CA THR A 43 6.74 -8.00 -2.65
C THR A 43 6.60 -6.77 -3.55
N ASN A 44 6.10 -6.96 -4.77
CA ASN A 44 6.01 -5.92 -5.81
C ASN A 44 4.67 -5.91 -6.53
N SER A 45 3.68 -6.64 -6.02
CA SER A 45 2.36 -6.66 -6.61
C SER A 45 1.30 -7.00 -5.59
N VAL A 46 0.09 -6.56 -5.87
CA VAL A 46 -1.09 -6.99 -5.16
C VAL A 46 -2.25 -7.08 -6.13
N SER A 47 -3.12 -8.05 -5.90
CA SER A 47 -4.43 -8.02 -6.54
C SER A 47 -5.54 -7.85 -5.51
N LEU A 48 -6.35 -6.82 -5.74
CA LEU A 48 -7.37 -6.34 -4.82
C LEU A 48 -8.75 -6.49 -5.45
N SER A 49 -9.70 -6.91 -4.63
CA SER A 49 -11.13 -6.87 -4.88
C SER A 49 -11.81 -5.99 -3.81
N PRO A 50 -13.06 -5.57 -3.99
CA PRO A 50 -13.81 -4.87 -2.94
C PRO A 50 -13.88 -5.62 -1.61
N SER A 51 -13.79 -6.95 -1.59
CA SER A 51 -13.77 -7.73 -0.35
C SER A 51 -12.38 -7.86 0.29
N SER A 52 -11.33 -7.35 -0.36
CA SER A 52 -9.97 -7.45 0.18
C SER A 52 -9.83 -6.66 1.48
N PRO A 53 -9.20 -7.22 2.52
CA PRO A 53 -8.93 -6.48 3.73
C PRO A 53 -7.97 -5.31 3.46
N SER A 54 -8.09 -4.24 4.24
CA SER A 54 -7.14 -3.12 4.22
C SER A 54 -5.70 -3.60 4.28
N LEU A 55 -4.82 -3.02 3.46
CA LEU A 55 -3.41 -3.39 3.47
C LEU A 55 -2.69 -2.63 4.58
N ARG A 56 -1.95 -3.37 5.41
CA ARG A 56 -1.28 -2.91 6.63
C ARG A 56 0.18 -3.33 6.62
N LEU A 57 0.99 -2.72 7.48
CA LEU A 57 2.39 -3.14 7.66
C LEU A 57 2.50 -4.59 8.15
N ASN A 58 1.48 -5.12 8.83
CA ASN A 58 1.40 -6.52 9.21
C ASN A 58 0.79 -7.46 8.16
N SER A 59 0.34 -6.94 7.01
CA SER A 59 -0.20 -7.80 5.94
C SER A 59 0.88 -8.77 5.47
N LYS A 60 0.52 -10.03 5.28
CA LYS A 60 1.47 -11.06 4.83
C LYS A 60 1.84 -10.87 3.37
N GLY A 61 3.14 -10.99 3.05
CA GLY A 61 3.65 -11.14 1.68
C GLY A 61 4.29 -9.91 1.03
N TRP A 62 4.09 -8.69 1.55
CA TRP A 62 4.76 -7.49 0.99
C TRP A 62 6.23 -7.38 1.36
N ILE A 63 6.61 -7.99 2.48
CA ILE A 63 7.97 -8.03 3.01
C ILE A 63 8.34 -9.49 3.29
N ASN A 64 9.53 -9.87 2.86
CA ASN A 64 10.14 -11.14 3.25
C ASN A 64 11.30 -10.83 4.20
N ILE A 65 11.15 -11.19 5.47
CA ILE A 65 12.18 -11.04 6.49
C ILE A 65 12.85 -12.40 6.65
N SER A 66 14.14 -12.48 6.34
CA SER A 66 14.88 -13.74 6.51
C SER A 66 14.93 -14.12 8.00
N THR A 67 15.07 -15.42 8.26
CA THR A 67 15.26 -15.95 9.62
C THR A 67 16.49 -15.33 10.30
N GLN A 68 17.55 -15.08 9.53
CA GLN A 68 18.74 -14.37 10.03
C GLN A 68 18.38 -12.95 10.47
N THR A 69 17.72 -12.15 9.62
CA THR A 69 17.32 -10.80 9.99
C THR A 69 16.42 -10.82 11.22
N LEU A 70 15.44 -11.73 11.30
CA LEU A 70 14.60 -11.87 12.48
C LEU A 70 15.40 -12.16 13.76
N SER A 71 16.44 -13.00 13.68
CA SER A 71 17.28 -13.32 14.85
C SER A 71 18.12 -12.13 15.33
N GLU A 72 18.36 -11.14 14.45
CA GLU A 72 19.11 -9.92 14.76
C GLU A 72 18.22 -8.82 15.34
N LEU A 73 16.91 -8.85 15.09
CA LEU A 73 15.94 -7.88 15.60
C LEU A 73 15.69 -8.12 17.09
N LYS A 74 15.91 -7.07 17.92
CA LYS A 74 15.82 -7.16 19.38
C LYS A 74 14.57 -6.48 19.93
N SER A 75 13.87 -5.71 19.12
CA SER A 75 12.72 -4.91 19.55
C SER A 75 11.72 -4.63 18.42
N THR A 76 10.51 -4.24 18.83
CA THR A 76 9.47 -3.67 17.96
C THR A 76 9.98 -2.48 17.14
N ASP A 77 10.82 -1.63 17.75
CA ASP A 77 11.40 -0.46 17.09
C ASP A 77 12.39 -0.88 15.99
N ASP A 78 13.21 -1.93 16.22
CA ASP A 78 14.12 -2.48 15.19
C ASP A 78 13.34 -3.04 13.99
N LEU A 79 12.27 -3.79 14.26
CA LEU A 79 11.42 -4.37 13.21
C LEU A 79 10.71 -3.27 12.39
N PHE A 80 10.30 -2.18 13.04
CA PHE A 80 9.70 -1.05 12.37
C PHE A 80 10.69 -0.28 11.48
N GLU A 81 11.92 -0.06 11.95
CA GLU A 81 12.99 0.51 11.12
C GLU A 81 13.38 -0.43 9.96
N ASN A 82 13.30 -1.76 10.15
CA ASN A 82 13.45 -2.71 9.05
C ASN A 82 12.35 -2.51 7.98
N CYS A 83 11.09 -2.39 8.39
CA CYS A 83 9.96 -2.11 7.49
C CYS A 83 10.18 -0.82 6.69
N LYS A 84 10.59 0.24 7.38
CA LYS A 84 10.91 1.54 6.75
C LYS A 84 12.06 1.42 5.75
N SER A 85 13.15 0.73 6.12
CA SER A 85 14.29 0.49 5.23
C SER A 85 13.86 -0.27 3.97
N ARG A 86 13.02 -1.30 4.10
CA ARG A 86 12.48 -2.06 2.97
C ARG A 86 11.60 -1.22 2.04
N LEU A 87 10.76 -0.35 2.61
CA LEU A 87 9.97 0.59 1.81
C LEU A 87 10.88 1.55 1.04
N LEU A 88 11.91 2.11 1.69
CA LEU A 88 12.86 3.02 1.04
C LEU A 88 13.71 2.33 -0.05
N GLN A 89 14.07 1.05 0.12
CA GLN A 89 14.75 0.25 -0.91
C GLN A 89 13.92 0.10 -2.20
N ASN A 90 12.58 0.15 -2.07
CA ASN A 90 11.65 0.06 -3.20
C ASN A 90 11.33 1.42 -3.85
N ILE A 91 12.10 2.46 -3.55
CA ILE A 91 11.98 3.79 -4.16
C ILE A 91 13.22 4.04 -5.03
N ASP A 92 13.02 4.68 -6.19
CA ASP A 92 14.14 5.18 -6.98
C ASP A 92 14.97 6.19 -6.15
N LYS A 93 16.30 6.06 -6.17
CA LYS A 93 17.22 6.94 -5.45
C LYS A 93 17.03 8.43 -5.77
N PHE A 94 16.52 8.76 -6.96
CA PHE A 94 16.26 10.14 -7.39
C PHE A 94 14.86 10.65 -6.99
N SER A 95 13.98 9.80 -6.47
CA SER A 95 12.64 10.19 -6.04
C SER A 95 12.64 10.81 -4.64
N ILE A 96 13.20 12.02 -4.53
CA ILE A 96 13.34 12.77 -3.26
C ILE A 96 11.98 12.90 -2.54
N SER A 97 10.92 13.24 -3.27
CA SER A 97 9.58 13.42 -2.73
C SER A 97 9.00 12.15 -2.10
N LEU A 98 9.20 10.99 -2.71
CA LEU A 98 8.75 9.70 -2.18
C LEU A 98 9.55 9.28 -0.95
N ASN A 99 10.87 9.44 -0.98
CA ASN A 99 11.72 9.21 0.19
C ASN A 99 11.29 10.06 1.38
N LYS A 100 10.99 11.35 1.12
CA LYS A 100 10.48 12.29 2.11
C LYS A 100 9.11 11.84 2.62
N PHE A 101 8.18 11.47 1.74
CA PHE A 101 6.86 10.99 2.15
C PHE A 101 6.95 9.80 3.11
N VAL A 102 7.72 8.76 2.76
CA VAL A 102 7.86 7.57 3.60
C VAL A 102 8.43 7.94 4.97
N SER A 103 9.45 8.79 5.01
CA SER A 103 10.05 9.24 6.27
C SER A 103 9.05 10.00 7.15
N VAL A 104 8.28 10.93 6.56
CA VAL A 104 7.25 11.70 7.28
C VAL A 104 6.11 10.79 7.74
N TYR A 105 5.68 9.85 6.89
CA TYR A 105 4.61 8.90 7.20
C TYR A 105 4.98 7.97 8.36
N MET A 106 6.19 7.39 8.36
CA MET A 106 6.65 6.55 9.46
C MET A 106 6.76 7.33 10.78
N ASN A 107 7.23 8.58 10.73
CA ASN A 107 7.26 9.45 11.91
C ASN A 107 5.85 9.80 12.41
N LEU A 108 4.87 9.97 11.51
CA LEU A 108 3.48 10.17 11.90
C LEU A 108 2.95 8.96 12.68
N ILE A 109 3.20 7.73 12.21
CA ILE A 109 2.73 6.51 12.88
C ILE A 109 3.24 6.47 14.32
N LEU A 110 4.53 6.72 14.54
CA LEU A 110 5.13 6.79 15.88
C LEU A 110 4.47 7.86 16.75
N LYS A 111 4.28 9.06 16.21
CA LYS A 111 3.60 10.17 16.90
C LYS A 111 2.15 9.80 17.28
N LEU A 112 1.43 9.09 16.41
CA LEU A 112 0.05 8.67 16.67
C LEU A 112 -0.03 7.59 17.75
N ILE A 113 0.87 6.60 17.76
CA ILE A 113 0.91 5.57 18.79
C ILE A 113 1.21 6.16 20.17
N GLU A 114 2.20 7.05 20.27
CA GLU A 114 2.54 7.69 21.55
C GLU A 114 1.42 8.63 22.03
N LYS A 115 0.85 9.44 21.13
CA LYS A 115 -0.26 10.34 21.46
C LYS A 115 -1.49 9.59 21.98
N ASN A 116 -1.79 8.40 21.44
CA ASN A 116 -3.00 7.65 21.75
C ASN A 116 -2.73 6.43 22.65
N LYS A 117 -1.57 6.36 23.31
CA LYS A 117 -1.13 5.24 24.16
C LYS A 117 -2.19 4.77 25.16
N LEU A 118 -2.84 5.69 25.87
CA LEU A 118 -3.86 5.35 26.87
C LEU A 118 -5.12 4.76 26.24
N GLU A 119 -5.48 5.20 25.04
CA GLU A 119 -6.62 4.66 24.30
C GLU A 119 -6.31 3.26 23.79
N ILE A 120 -5.16 3.09 23.13
CA ILE A 120 -4.71 1.79 22.59
C ILE A 120 -4.63 0.74 23.69
N LYS A 121 -4.09 1.08 24.87
CA LYS A 121 -4.01 0.16 26.01
C LYS A 121 -5.36 -0.40 26.46
N LYS A 122 -6.48 0.30 26.21
CA LYS A 122 -7.83 -0.23 26.54
C LYS A 122 -8.24 -1.39 25.65
N TRP A 123 -7.64 -1.49 24.46
CA TRP A 123 -7.90 -2.55 23.49
C TRP A 123 -7.01 -3.78 23.69
N ILE A 124 -6.07 -3.73 24.65
CA ILE A 124 -5.15 -4.83 24.94
C ILE A 124 -5.69 -5.58 26.17
N PRO A 125 -6.19 -6.81 26.00
CA PRO A 125 -6.52 -7.68 27.12
C PRO A 125 -5.32 -7.86 28.05
N GLU A 126 -5.54 -7.92 29.36
CA GLU A 126 -4.48 -8.02 30.40
C GLU A 126 -3.54 -9.23 30.22
N LYS A 127 -3.95 -10.25 29.46
CA LYS A 127 -3.22 -11.50 29.24
C LYS A 127 -2.50 -11.57 27.88
N GLU A 128 -2.56 -10.52 27.07
CA GLU A 128 -1.87 -10.51 25.78
C GLU A 128 -0.36 -10.31 25.92
N VAL A 129 0.38 -10.88 24.98
CA VAL A 129 1.85 -10.75 24.89
C VAL A 129 2.25 -9.39 24.27
N TYR A 130 1.31 -8.73 23.58
CA TYR A 130 1.56 -7.48 22.88
C TYR A 130 1.49 -6.25 23.78
N THR A 131 2.24 -5.23 23.39
CA THR A 131 2.25 -3.90 23.99
C THR A 131 1.58 -2.89 23.06
N TYR A 132 1.26 -1.70 23.59
CA TYR A 132 0.70 -0.61 22.77
C TYR A 132 1.60 -0.21 21.61
N LYS A 133 2.91 -0.43 21.71
CA LYS A 133 3.87 -0.10 20.64
C LYS A 133 3.69 -1.01 19.44
N ASP A 134 3.29 -2.26 19.62
CA ASP A 134 3.15 -3.23 18.53
C ASP A 134 2.07 -2.80 17.52
N PHE A 135 1.11 -1.99 17.97
CA PHE A 135 0.09 -1.40 17.10
C PHE A 135 0.66 -0.52 15.98
N ILE A 136 1.95 -0.11 16.01
CA ILE A 136 2.59 0.51 14.84
C ILE A 136 2.43 -0.32 13.57
N PHE A 137 2.39 -1.66 13.66
CA PHE A 137 2.24 -2.55 12.50
C PHE A 137 0.81 -2.62 11.96
N SER A 138 -0.14 -2.09 12.71
CA SER A 138 -1.52 -1.89 12.25
C SER A 138 -1.67 -0.67 11.33
N ALA A 139 -0.62 0.13 11.15
CA ALA A 139 -0.64 1.23 10.20
C ALA A 139 -0.79 0.72 8.76
N TYR A 140 -1.43 1.53 7.90
CA TYR A 140 -1.67 1.16 6.51
C TYR A 140 -0.36 1.02 5.72
N LEU A 141 -0.30 0.06 4.81
CA LEU A 141 0.86 -0.16 3.96
C LEU A 141 0.84 0.81 2.78
N PRO A 142 1.84 1.71 2.62
CA PRO A 142 1.98 2.51 1.42
C PRO A 142 2.54 1.66 0.27
N LEU A 143 1.78 1.49 -0.80
CA LEU A 143 2.27 0.95 -2.06
C LEU A 143 2.93 2.08 -2.84
N LEU A 144 4.26 2.01 -3.00
CA LEU A 144 5.07 3.09 -3.58
C LEU A 144 5.25 2.91 -5.09
N ASN A 145 5.26 3.99 -5.87
CA ASN A 145 5.30 3.95 -7.34
C ASN A 145 4.29 2.96 -7.99
N PRO A 146 3.02 2.93 -7.55
CA PRO A 146 2.07 1.95 -8.03
C PRO A 146 1.67 2.21 -9.49
N ARG A 147 1.49 1.10 -10.20
CA ARG A 147 0.98 1.01 -11.56
C ARG A 147 -0.25 0.13 -11.51
N ILE A 148 -1.41 0.77 -11.61
CA ILE A 148 -2.71 0.12 -11.52
C ILE A 148 -3.12 -0.31 -12.91
N LEU A 149 -3.38 -1.59 -13.11
CA LEU A 149 -3.86 -2.12 -14.38
C LEU A 149 -5.22 -1.49 -14.72
N LEU A 150 -5.31 -0.91 -15.92
CA LEU A 150 -6.55 -0.39 -16.46
C LEU A 150 -7.27 -1.48 -17.24
N PRO A 151 -8.61 -1.49 -17.22
CA PRO A 151 -9.38 -2.49 -17.93
C PRO A 151 -9.26 -2.29 -19.45
N PRO A 152 -9.53 -3.34 -20.26
CA PRO A 152 -9.51 -3.25 -21.72
C PRO A 152 -10.43 -2.15 -22.29
N SER A 153 -11.47 -1.75 -21.55
CA SER A 153 -12.36 -0.66 -21.92
C SER A 153 -11.69 0.72 -22.02
N TYR A 154 -10.50 0.90 -21.41
CA TYR A 154 -9.75 2.15 -21.43
C TYR A 154 -9.27 2.55 -22.85
N ASP A 155 -8.77 1.59 -23.63
CA ASP A 155 -8.46 1.79 -25.05
C ASP A 155 -8.96 0.60 -25.88
N ARG A 156 -10.23 0.68 -26.28
CA ARG A 156 -10.91 -0.35 -27.09
C ARG A 156 -10.22 -0.64 -28.43
N ARG A 157 -9.34 0.24 -28.91
CA ARG A 157 -8.63 0.06 -30.18
C ARG A 157 -7.42 -0.88 -30.06
N ASN A 158 -6.95 -1.12 -28.84
CA ASN A 158 -5.81 -1.99 -28.56
C ASN A 158 -6.03 -2.76 -27.25
N ALA A 159 -7.06 -3.62 -27.25
CA ALA A 159 -7.44 -4.40 -26.08
C ALA A 159 -6.40 -5.46 -25.66
N GLU A 160 -5.43 -5.78 -26.53
CA GLU A 160 -4.38 -6.77 -26.28
C GLU A 160 -3.17 -6.17 -25.52
N THR A 161 -3.05 -4.85 -25.46
CA THR A 161 -1.94 -4.17 -24.76
C THR A 161 -2.41 -3.71 -23.38
N PRO A 162 -1.80 -4.17 -22.28
CA PRO A 162 -2.16 -3.72 -20.94
C PRO A 162 -1.74 -2.26 -20.73
N TYR A 163 -2.66 -1.45 -20.19
CA TYR A 163 -2.41 -0.06 -19.84
C TYR A 163 -2.39 0.09 -18.32
N PHE A 164 -1.60 1.03 -17.82
CA PHE A 164 -1.46 1.27 -16.40
C PHE A 164 -1.65 2.74 -16.04
N ALA A 165 -2.37 3.01 -14.95
CA ALA A 165 -2.37 4.31 -14.31
C ALA A 165 -1.20 4.39 -13.32
N HIS A 166 -0.32 5.38 -13.51
CA HIS A 166 0.87 5.58 -12.69
C HIS A 166 0.63 6.67 -11.65
N LEU A 167 0.75 6.31 -10.38
CA LEU A 167 0.58 7.19 -9.22
C LEU A 167 1.86 7.16 -8.39
N ASP A 168 1.96 8.07 -7.42
CA ASP A 168 3.17 8.13 -6.58
C ASP A 168 3.05 7.18 -5.39
N ILE A 169 1.90 7.19 -4.68
CA ILE A 169 1.58 6.25 -3.59
C ILE A 169 0.11 5.82 -3.68
N VAL A 170 -0.18 4.58 -3.29
CA VAL A 170 -1.54 4.06 -3.11
C VAL A 170 -1.64 3.39 -1.74
N PHE A 171 -2.76 3.62 -1.07
CA PHE A 171 -3.20 2.82 0.07
C PHE A 171 -4.50 2.11 -0.28
N TRP A 172 -4.70 0.93 0.29
CA TRP A 172 -5.98 0.22 0.27
C TRP A 172 -6.58 0.26 1.67
N ILE A 173 -7.65 1.03 1.83
CA ILE A 173 -8.24 1.42 3.11
C ILE A 173 -9.75 1.24 3.04
N ASP A 174 -10.31 0.29 3.80
CA ASP A 174 -11.75 0.13 3.98
C ASP A 174 -12.51 0.07 2.64
N GLU A 175 -11.99 -0.76 1.71
CA GLU A 175 -12.48 -0.92 0.33
C GLU A 175 -12.32 0.31 -0.58
N GLU A 176 -11.61 1.34 -0.12
CA GLU A 176 -11.28 2.56 -0.85
C GLU A 176 -9.82 2.54 -1.30
N LEU A 177 -9.62 2.84 -2.58
CA LEU A 177 -8.30 3.07 -3.15
C LEU A 177 -7.91 4.54 -2.91
N VAL A 178 -7.04 4.77 -1.93
CA VAL A 178 -6.57 6.12 -1.58
C VAL A 178 -5.27 6.39 -2.33
N CYS A 179 -5.37 7.15 -3.42
CA CYS A 179 -4.30 7.45 -4.35
C CYS A 179 -3.69 8.82 -4.02
N VAL A 180 -2.39 8.87 -3.77
CA VAL A 180 -1.65 10.09 -3.46
C VAL A 180 -0.74 10.45 -4.63
N ASN A 181 -0.85 11.70 -5.10
CA ASN A 181 0.13 12.34 -5.98
C ASN A 181 0.88 13.42 -5.21
N ILE A 182 2.21 13.41 -5.32
CA ILE A 182 3.09 14.40 -4.72
C ILE A 182 3.57 15.38 -5.80
N GLY A 183 3.22 16.65 -5.63
CA GLY A 183 3.60 17.73 -6.54
C GLY A 183 2.52 18.07 -7.59
N SER A 184 2.95 18.78 -8.64
CA SER A 184 2.06 19.48 -9.57
C SER A 184 1.10 18.56 -10.32
N LYS A 185 -0.19 18.93 -10.26
CA LYS A 185 -1.31 18.34 -11.03
C LYS A 185 -1.09 18.37 -12.56
N THR A 186 -0.16 19.18 -13.08
CA THR A 186 -0.07 19.54 -14.51
C THR A 186 1.16 19.01 -15.24
N SER A 187 2.17 18.48 -14.55
CA SER A 187 3.46 18.09 -15.17
C SER A 187 3.48 16.68 -15.80
N GLY A 188 2.34 15.99 -15.84
CA GLY A 188 2.24 14.66 -16.43
C GLY A 188 2.12 14.66 -17.96
N ILE A 189 2.83 13.75 -18.62
CA ILE A 189 2.60 13.35 -20.02
C ILE A 189 1.08 13.11 -20.21
N LYS A 190 0.52 13.60 -21.32
CA LYS A 190 -0.94 13.55 -21.60
C LYS A 190 -1.54 12.16 -21.38
N SER A 191 -0.80 11.09 -21.69
CA SER A 191 -1.20 9.70 -21.46
C SER A 191 -1.38 9.36 -19.98
N ARG A 192 -0.46 9.78 -19.09
CA ARG A 192 -0.57 9.58 -17.64
C ARG A 192 -1.79 10.28 -17.07
N ARG A 193 -2.05 11.52 -17.50
CA ARG A 193 -3.25 12.28 -17.07
C ARG A 193 -4.53 11.59 -17.48
N LYS A 194 -4.64 11.15 -18.73
CA LYS A 194 -5.81 10.41 -19.25
C LYS A 194 -6.04 9.10 -18.48
N ALA A 195 -4.99 8.36 -18.15
CA ALA A 195 -5.06 7.12 -17.37
C ALA A 195 -5.60 7.36 -15.96
N ILE A 196 -5.09 8.39 -15.27
CA ILE A 196 -5.58 8.78 -13.94
C ILE A 196 -7.03 9.27 -14.02
N GLU A 197 -7.36 10.12 -14.98
CA GLU A 197 -8.72 10.64 -15.17
C GLU A 197 -9.73 9.52 -15.42
N PHE A 198 -9.36 8.52 -16.22
CA PHE A 198 -10.18 7.33 -16.42
C PHE A 198 -10.39 6.59 -15.11
N LEU A 199 -9.32 6.34 -14.35
CA LEU A 199 -9.41 5.66 -13.06
C LEU A 199 -10.33 6.42 -12.10
N THR A 200 -10.18 7.75 -12.00
CA THR A 200 -11.00 8.58 -11.10
C THR A 200 -12.46 8.67 -11.50
N THR A 201 -12.75 8.59 -12.80
CA THR A 201 -14.12 8.70 -13.34
C THR A 201 -14.87 7.38 -13.21
N ASN A 202 -14.18 6.25 -13.35
CA ASN A 202 -14.82 4.95 -13.48
C ASN A 202 -14.67 4.07 -12.23
N TYR A 203 -13.64 4.24 -11.40
CA TYR A 203 -13.45 3.42 -10.20
C TYR A 203 -14.46 3.82 -9.10
N PRO A 204 -15.26 2.88 -8.56
CA PRO A 204 -16.38 3.20 -7.68
C PRO A 204 -15.99 3.74 -6.29
N LYS A 205 -14.80 3.40 -5.77
CA LYS A 205 -14.31 3.81 -4.44
C LYS A 205 -12.87 4.33 -4.49
N ILE A 206 -12.64 5.45 -5.19
CA ILE A 206 -11.33 6.06 -5.31
C ILE A 206 -11.29 7.42 -4.63
N ARG A 207 -10.21 7.67 -3.88
CA ARG A 207 -9.92 8.98 -3.29
C ARG A 207 -8.59 9.48 -3.81
N MET A 208 -8.62 10.56 -4.59
CA MET A 208 -7.41 11.25 -5.03
C MET A 208 -7.00 12.32 -4.03
N ILE A 209 -5.79 12.18 -3.49
CA ILE A 209 -5.15 13.15 -2.61
C ILE A 209 -3.98 13.76 -3.38
N ASN A 210 -3.95 15.08 -3.45
CA ASN A 210 -2.81 15.82 -3.97
C ASN A 210 -2.09 16.49 -2.80
N ILE A 211 -0.79 16.22 -2.68
CA ILE A 211 0.08 16.78 -1.66
C ILE A 211 1.14 17.60 -2.38
N GLU A 212 1.23 18.89 -2.05
CA GLU A 212 2.31 19.70 -2.59
C GLU A 212 3.63 19.26 -1.94
N ALA A 213 4.73 19.21 -2.70
CA ALA A 213 6.01 18.72 -2.17
C ALA A 213 6.50 19.52 -0.94
N GLN A 214 6.12 20.79 -0.86
CA GLN A 214 6.38 21.68 0.28
C GLN A 214 5.56 21.36 1.53
N GLU A 215 4.40 20.71 1.40
CA GLU A 215 3.59 20.28 2.55
C GLU A 215 4.20 19.08 3.27
N LEU A 216 5.02 18.28 2.59
CA LEU A 216 5.73 17.15 3.20
C LEU A 216 6.85 17.66 4.09
N THR A 217 6.57 17.85 5.37
CA THR A 217 7.57 18.20 6.39
C THR A 217 7.53 17.19 7.53
N LEU A 218 8.67 16.95 8.21
CA LEU A 218 8.76 15.97 9.31
C LEU A 218 7.76 16.22 10.44
N ASP A 219 7.28 17.46 10.56
CA ASP A 219 6.37 17.87 11.63
C ASP A 219 4.91 18.01 11.22
N LYS A 220 4.62 18.03 9.91
CA LYS A 220 3.25 18.18 9.41
C LYS A 220 2.99 17.22 8.26
N PHE A 221 2.49 16.03 8.60
CA PHE A 221 1.82 15.18 7.62
C PHE A 221 0.39 15.69 7.41
N PRO A 222 -0.10 15.85 6.17
CA PRO A 222 -1.44 16.37 5.88
C PRO A 222 -2.54 15.31 6.13
N ILE A 223 -2.60 14.80 7.36
CA ILE A 223 -3.46 13.67 7.73
C ILE A 223 -4.95 13.96 7.49
N THR A 224 -5.35 15.22 7.56
CA THR A 224 -6.72 15.69 7.32
C THR A 224 -7.19 15.48 5.87
N LYS A 225 -6.27 15.24 4.92
CA LYS A 225 -6.62 14.88 3.54
C LYS A 225 -7.00 13.40 3.40
N PHE A 226 -6.71 12.56 4.40
CA PHE A 226 -6.96 11.12 4.39
C PHE A 226 -8.30 10.79 5.10
N PRO A 227 -8.88 9.59 4.86
CA PRO A 227 -10.03 9.12 5.62
C PRO A 227 -9.77 9.15 7.13
N THR A 228 -10.82 9.32 7.94
CA THR A 228 -10.70 9.38 9.40
C THR A 228 -10.04 8.12 9.98
N SER A 229 -10.33 6.95 9.41
CA SER A 229 -9.73 5.67 9.80
C SER A 229 -8.21 5.65 9.62
N PHE A 230 -7.64 6.51 8.76
CA PHE A 230 -6.19 6.65 8.57
C PHE A 230 -5.48 7.11 9.84
N GLY A 231 -6.07 8.05 10.58
CA GLY A 231 -5.51 8.56 11.84
C GLY A 231 -5.82 7.70 13.06
N LYS A 232 -6.60 6.64 12.89
CA LYS A 232 -7.08 5.74 13.93
C LYS A 232 -6.91 4.27 13.54
N PHE A 233 -5.81 3.99 12.86
CA PHE A 233 -5.58 2.70 12.20
C PHE A 233 -5.60 1.48 13.14
N TRP A 234 -5.51 1.68 14.46
CA TRP A 234 -5.57 0.64 15.49
C TRP A 234 -6.99 0.20 15.86
N GLU A 235 -8.03 1.01 15.62
CA GLU A 235 -9.39 0.75 16.13
C GLU A 235 -10.03 -0.55 15.59
N THR A 236 -9.55 -1.05 14.44
CA THR A 236 -10.12 -2.23 13.76
C THR A 236 -9.26 -3.48 13.88
N ILE A 237 -8.16 -3.44 14.63
CA ILE A 237 -7.19 -4.55 14.72
C ILE A 237 -7.13 -5.10 16.14
N SER A 238 -7.35 -6.41 16.27
CA SER A 238 -7.19 -7.15 17.52
C SER A 238 -5.78 -7.71 17.71
N THR A 239 -5.05 -7.99 16.62
CA THR A 239 -3.72 -8.63 16.66
C THR A 239 -2.67 -7.76 15.95
N PRO A 240 -1.95 -6.90 16.68
CA PRO A 240 -0.98 -5.97 16.12
C PRO A 240 0.39 -6.62 15.86
N MET A 241 0.39 -7.86 15.36
CA MET A 241 1.64 -8.59 15.10
C MET A 241 2.45 -7.85 14.01
N GLY A 242 3.78 -7.92 14.09
CA GLY A 242 4.63 -7.48 12.99
C GLY A 242 4.41 -8.32 11.73
N PRO A 243 4.93 -7.86 10.56
CA PRO A 243 4.87 -8.66 9.35
C PRO A 243 5.49 -10.05 9.57
N ASP A 244 4.75 -11.09 9.20
CA ASP A 244 5.16 -12.47 9.39
C ASP A 244 6.33 -12.83 8.45
N ALA A 245 7.32 -13.56 8.97
CA ALA A 245 8.40 -14.15 8.18
C ALA A 245 8.08 -15.59 7.71
N ARG A 246 6.97 -16.18 8.19
CA ARG A 246 6.63 -17.57 7.92
C ARG A 246 5.63 -17.66 6.77
N ASP A 247 6.13 -18.07 5.61
CA ASP A 247 5.39 -19.06 4.84
C ASP A 247 5.33 -20.32 5.71
N PHE A 248 4.23 -20.50 6.45
CA PHE A 248 3.90 -21.83 6.93
C PHE A 248 3.79 -22.70 5.69
N ILE A 249 4.77 -23.60 5.54
CA ILE A 249 4.66 -24.83 4.78
C ILE A 249 3.32 -25.43 5.21
N ILE A 250 2.33 -25.39 4.32
CA ILE A 250 1.18 -26.26 4.43
C ILE A 250 1.76 -27.64 4.14
N LEU A 251 1.96 -28.42 5.21
CA LEU A 251 2.22 -29.86 5.12
C LEU A 251 0.98 -30.56 4.54
#